data_AF-A0A7V0W000-F1
#
_entry.id   AF-A0A7V0W000-F1
#
_cell.length_a   1.000
_cell.length_b   1.000
_cell.length_c   1.000
_cell.angle_alpha   90.00
_cell.angle_beta   90.00
_cell.angle_gamma   90.00
#
_symmetry.space_group_name_H-M   'P 1'
#
loop_
_entity.id
_entity.type
_entity.pdbx_description
1 polymer ?
#
loop_
_entity_poly.entity_id
_entity_poly.type
_entity_poly.pdbx_seq_one_letter_code
_entity_poly.pdbx_strand_id
1 'polypeptide(L)'
;MKLVEESKCAPQLKCTLRQQLPDIVENVYKSYEQTPTTRNIGESPLPSKEAIIEILELMREILFPGYYGTAGLCWENVRYFIGSKLDQLFVSLSSEISKSFRHECKETGHICADCIDRASHKCIEFLNRIPYIREMLVDDVQAAYDGDPAAKSLDEIIFSYPGIMAITIYRIAHELHIQRIPLIPRIMTEYAHSITGIDIHPGAKIGRSFFIDHGTGVVIGETCEIG
;
A
#
# COMPACT_ATOMS: atom_id res chain seq x y z
N MET A 1 -3.75 -9.48 68.69
CA MET A 1 -4.76 -9.04 67.69
C MET A 1 -3.99 -8.54 66.47
N LYS A 2 -3.62 -9.43 65.54
CA LYS A 2 -3.01 -9.03 64.26
C LYS A 2 -4.14 -8.90 63.24
N LEU A 3 -4.31 -7.69 62.73
CA LEU A 3 -5.24 -7.37 61.65
C LEU A 3 -4.81 -8.19 60.42
N VAL A 4 -5.74 -8.99 59.90
CA VAL A 4 -5.60 -9.66 58.62
C VAL A 4 -5.77 -8.58 57.56
N GLU A 5 -4.68 -8.16 56.92
CA GLU A 5 -4.75 -7.43 55.65
C GLU A 5 -5.40 -8.36 54.64
N GLU A 6 -6.65 -8.09 54.31
CA GLU A 6 -7.37 -8.79 53.25
C GLU A 6 -6.61 -8.59 51.93
N SER A 7 -5.87 -9.62 51.52
CA SER A 7 -5.24 -9.69 50.21
C SER A 7 -6.34 -9.65 49.16
N LYS A 8 -6.58 -8.47 48.55
CA LYS A 8 -7.51 -8.34 47.43
C LYS A 8 -7.10 -9.31 46.34
N CYS A 9 -8.01 -10.18 45.92
CA CYS A 9 -7.77 -11.16 44.87
C CYS A 9 -7.41 -10.42 43.55
N ALA A 10 -6.50 -10.96 42.74
CA ALA A 10 -5.97 -10.32 41.53
C ALA A 10 -7.03 -9.69 40.57
N PRO A 11 -8.25 -10.24 40.41
CA PRO A 11 -9.33 -9.61 39.63
C PRO A 11 -9.89 -8.33 40.28
N GLN A 12 -9.97 -8.27 41.61
CA GLN A 12 -10.47 -7.11 42.34
C GLN A 12 -9.48 -5.94 42.25
N LEU A 13 -8.17 -6.22 42.32
CA LEU A 13 -7.12 -5.22 42.12
C LEU A 13 -7.15 -4.63 40.70
N LYS A 14 -7.33 -5.46 39.67
CA LYS A 14 -7.49 -4.99 38.27
C LYS A 14 -8.71 -4.09 38.10
N CYS A 15 -9.85 -4.43 38.73
CA CYS A 15 -11.03 -3.55 38.71
C CYS A 15 -10.77 -2.21 39.40
N THR A 16 -10.06 -2.20 40.54
CA THR A 16 -9.70 -0.95 41.23
C THR A 16 -8.77 -0.07 40.39
N LEU A 17 -7.77 -0.65 39.72
CA LEU A 17 -6.87 0.13 38.85
C LEU A 17 -7.58 0.69 37.62
N ARG A 18 -8.57 -0.03 37.05
CA ARG A 18 -9.37 0.47 35.91
C ARG A 18 -10.18 1.72 36.23
N GLN A 19 -10.45 2.01 37.51
CA GLN A 19 -11.13 3.24 37.91
C GLN A 19 -10.32 4.50 37.60
N GLN A 20 -9.01 4.39 37.33
CA GLN A 20 -8.15 5.50 36.90
C GLN A 20 -8.23 5.79 35.39
N LEU A 21 -8.83 4.89 34.59
CA LEU A 21 -8.89 5.06 33.12
C LEU A 21 -9.59 6.36 32.68
N PRO A 22 -10.69 6.84 33.30
CA PRO A 22 -11.31 8.10 32.91
C PRO A 22 -10.33 9.29 32.99
N ASP A 23 -9.54 9.39 34.07
CA ASP A 23 -8.55 10.47 34.23
C ASP A 23 -7.42 10.35 33.21
N ILE A 24 -6.97 9.12 32.91
CA ILE A 24 -5.96 8.86 31.87
C ILE A 24 -6.49 9.27 30.50
N VAL A 25 -7.74 8.89 30.17
CA VAL A 25 -8.40 9.26 28.91
C VAL A 25 -8.49 10.77 28.78
N GLU A 26 -8.89 11.47 29.83
CA GLU A 26 -8.96 12.94 29.83
C GLU A 26 -7.59 13.59 29.62
N ASN A 27 -6.54 13.05 30.27
CA ASN A 27 -5.18 13.55 30.09
C ASN A 27 -4.66 13.32 28.66
N VAL A 28 -4.96 12.16 28.07
CA VAL A 28 -4.63 11.85 26.66
C VAL A 28 -5.44 12.75 25.72
N TYR A 29 -6.72 12.96 25.97
CA TYR A 29 -7.57 13.86 25.19
C TYR A 29 -7.01 15.28 25.18
N LYS A 30 -6.67 15.83 26.35
CA LYS A 30 -6.02 17.14 26.47
C LYS A 30 -4.69 17.22 25.72
N SER A 31 -3.93 16.12 25.67
CA SER A 31 -2.70 16.10 24.87
C SER A 31 -2.97 16.31 23.37
N TYR A 32 -4.08 15.80 22.84
CA TYR A 32 -4.48 16.01 21.45
C TYR A 32 -4.84 17.49 21.16
N GLU A 33 -5.46 18.17 22.12
CA GLU A 33 -5.75 19.60 22.00
C GLU A 33 -4.46 20.43 21.89
N GLN A 34 -3.42 20.01 22.61
CA GLN A 34 -2.12 20.67 22.65
C GLN A 34 -1.24 20.38 21.42
N THR A 35 -1.51 19.29 20.68
CA THR A 35 -0.71 18.86 19.51
C THR A 35 -1.56 18.79 18.23
N PRO A 36 -1.96 19.93 17.63
CA PRO A 36 -2.82 19.94 16.45
C PRO A 36 -2.15 19.38 15.19
N THR A 37 -0.82 19.32 15.12
CA THR A 37 -0.06 18.89 13.93
C THR A 37 -0.03 17.38 13.71
N THR A 38 -0.27 16.57 14.75
CA THR A 38 -0.14 15.10 14.70
C THR A 38 -1.49 14.39 14.76
N ARG A 39 -2.60 15.09 14.51
CA ARG A 39 -3.95 14.52 14.58
C ARG A 39 -4.77 14.90 13.35
N ASN A 40 -5.69 14.02 12.98
CA ASN A 40 -6.68 14.24 11.93
C ASN A 40 -8.09 13.88 12.44
N ILE A 41 -8.60 14.67 13.40
CA ILE A 41 -9.88 14.42 14.10
C ILE A 41 -10.92 15.45 13.65
N GLY A 42 -12.11 14.98 13.25
CA GLY A 42 -13.20 15.84 12.75
C GLY A 42 -13.01 16.28 11.29
N GLU A 43 -12.08 15.65 10.59
CA GLU A 43 -11.60 16.02 9.27
C GLU A 43 -12.01 15.00 8.21
N SER A 44 -11.80 15.33 6.93
CA SER A 44 -11.98 14.33 5.86
C SER A 44 -11.05 13.12 6.08
N PRO A 45 -11.55 11.89 5.85
CA PRO A 45 -10.75 10.69 6.03
C PRO A 45 -9.57 10.68 5.06
N LEU A 46 -8.39 10.32 5.57
CA LEU A 46 -7.19 10.10 4.78
C LEU A 46 -7.24 8.72 4.09
N PRO A 47 -6.42 8.49 3.06
CA PRO A 47 -6.23 7.15 2.50
C PRO A 47 -5.85 6.13 3.58
N SER A 48 -6.44 4.94 3.53
CA SER A 48 -6.15 3.84 4.47
C SER A 48 -5.01 2.99 3.94
N LYS A 49 -4.01 2.74 4.79
CA LYS A 49 -2.88 1.86 4.45
C LYS A 49 -3.37 0.44 4.18
N GLU A 50 -4.33 -0.04 4.97
CA GLU A 50 -4.93 -1.37 4.85
C GLU A 50 -5.64 -1.53 3.50
N ALA A 51 -6.47 -0.55 3.13
CA ALA A 51 -7.15 -0.53 1.83
C ALA A 51 -6.15 -0.49 0.65
N ILE A 52 -5.06 0.28 0.79
CA ILE A 52 -4.00 0.35 -0.23
C ILE A 52 -3.27 -1.00 -0.37
N ILE A 53 -3.02 -1.71 0.73
CA ILE A 53 -2.45 -3.06 0.68
C ILE A 53 -3.41 -4.01 -0.03
N GLU A 54 -4.70 -3.99 0.28
CA GLU A 54 -5.71 -4.80 -0.43
C GLU A 54 -5.76 -4.48 -1.94
N ILE A 55 -5.62 -3.21 -2.32
CA ILE A 55 -5.49 -2.79 -3.73
C ILE A 55 -4.25 -3.40 -4.38
N LEU A 56 -3.10 -3.43 -3.69
CA LEU A 56 -1.89 -4.07 -4.22
C LEU A 56 -2.07 -5.58 -4.39
N GLU A 57 -2.79 -6.24 -3.48
CA GLU A 57 -3.14 -7.66 -3.61
C GLU A 57 -3.98 -7.93 -4.86
N LEU A 58 -5.03 -7.12 -5.09
CA LEU A 58 -5.84 -7.20 -6.31
C LEU A 58 -5.01 -6.95 -7.57
N MET A 59 -4.10 -5.98 -7.53
CA MET A 59 -3.19 -5.71 -8.63
C MET A 59 -2.29 -6.91 -8.92
N ARG A 60 -1.71 -7.57 -7.92
CA ARG A 60 -0.86 -8.77 -8.12
C ARG A 60 -1.64 -9.90 -8.80
N GLU A 61 -2.88 -10.14 -8.38
CA GLU A 61 -3.77 -11.12 -9.02
C GLU A 61 -4.06 -10.80 -10.50
N ILE A 62 -4.15 -9.52 -10.87
CA ILE A 62 -4.38 -9.07 -12.25
C ILE A 62 -3.08 -9.14 -13.08
N LEU A 63 -1.95 -8.73 -12.50
CA LEU A 63 -0.66 -8.66 -13.18
C LEU A 63 -0.10 -10.05 -13.46
N PHE A 64 -0.22 -10.96 -12.49
CA PHE A 64 0.27 -12.35 -12.52
C PHE A 64 -0.88 -13.35 -12.28
N PRO A 65 -1.86 -13.47 -13.20
CA PRO A 65 -3.00 -14.36 -13.02
C PRO A 65 -2.54 -15.81 -12.92
N GLY A 66 -3.00 -16.52 -11.89
CA GLY A 66 -2.65 -17.92 -11.62
C GLY A 66 -1.49 -18.12 -10.65
N TYR A 67 -0.71 -17.06 -10.36
CA TYR A 67 0.31 -17.10 -9.32
C TYR A 67 -0.24 -16.70 -7.95
N TYR A 68 -1.20 -15.77 -7.93
CA TYR A 68 -1.78 -15.26 -6.69
C TYR A 68 -3.27 -15.59 -6.61
N GLY A 69 -3.78 -15.68 -5.38
CA GLY A 69 -5.17 -16.06 -5.11
C GLY A 69 -5.40 -17.58 -5.11
N THR A 70 -6.64 -17.99 -4.85
CA THR A 70 -7.03 -19.40 -4.69
C THR A 70 -7.88 -19.93 -5.85
N ALA A 71 -8.12 -19.12 -6.87
CA ALA A 71 -9.00 -19.49 -7.98
C ALA A 71 -8.25 -20.34 -9.01
N GLY A 72 -8.79 -21.51 -9.36
CA GLY A 72 -8.33 -22.31 -10.50
C GLY A 72 -8.69 -21.61 -11.81
N LEU A 73 -7.75 -20.85 -12.38
CA LEU A 73 -7.96 -20.11 -13.62
C LEU A 73 -7.76 -20.99 -14.85
N CYS A 74 -8.61 -20.78 -15.85
CA CYS A 74 -8.53 -21.36 -17.18
C CYS A 74 -8.99 -20.32 -18.22
N TRP A 75 -8.79 -20.60 -19.51
CA TRP A 75 -9.10 -19.64 -20.57
C TRP A 75 -10.59 -19.30 -20.66
N GLU A 76 -11.46 -20.21 -20.23
CA GLU A 76 -12.90 -20.04 -20.20
C GLU A 76 -13.36 -19.08 -19.10
N ASN A 77 -12.66 -19.03 -17.96
CA ASN A 77 -13.07 -18.23 -16.80
C ASN A 77 -12.25 -16.93 -16.61
N VAL A 78 -11.05 -16.84 -17.19
CA VAL A 78 -10.11 -15.74 -16.93
C VAL A 78 -10.70 -14.36 -17.30
N ARG A 79 -11.53 -14.28 -18.34
CA ARG A 79 -12.19 -13.02 -18.73
C ARG A 79 -13.12 -12.49 -17.64
N TYR A 80 -13.91 -13.37 -17.03
CA TYR A 80 -14.81 -13.00 -15.93
C TYR A 80 -14.04 -12.63 -14.67
N PHE A 81 -12.98 -13.39 -14.38
CA PHE A 81 -12.07 -13.10 -13.29
C PHE A 81 -11.48 -11.69 -13.41
N ILE A 82 -10.86 -11.36 -14.54
CA ILE A 82 -10.26 -10.05 -14.78
C ILE A 82 -11.32 -8.94 -14.71
N GLY A 83 -12.49 -9.14 -15.32
CA GLY A 83 -13.59 -8.17 -15.26
C GLY A 83 -14.03 -7.87 -13.82
N SER A 84 -14.23 -8.90 -13.00
CA SER A 84 -14.61 -8.74 -11.60
C SER A 84 -13.53 -8.06 -10.77
N LYS A 85 -12.24 -8.40 -10.99
CA LYS A 85 -11.12 -7.81 -10.25
C LYS A 85 -10.91 -6.35 -10.62
N LEU A 86 -11.05 -6.00 -11.90
CA LEU A 86 -10.96 -4.60 -12.36
C LEU A 86 -12.10 -3.73 -11.82
N ASP A 87 -13.33 -4.26 -11.73
CA ASP A 87 -14.45 -3.56 -11.11
C ASP A 87 -14.19 -3.28 -9.62
N GLN A 88 -13.74 -4.30 -8.87
CA GLN A 88 -13.38 -4.15 -7.46
C GLN A 88 -12.23 -3.16 -7.26
N LEU A 89 -11.21 -3.23 -8.13
CA LEU A 89 -10.08 -2.32 -8.12
C LEU A 89 -10.52 -0.88 -8.41
N PHE A 90 -11.42 -0.66 -9.37
CA PHE A 90 -11.95 0.67 -9.68
C PHE A 90 -12.65 1.29 -8.47
N VAL A 91 -13.55 0.54 -7.81
CA VAL A 91 -14.29 1.02 -6.64
C VAL A 91 -13.36 1.36 -5.48
N SER A 92 -12.43 0.47 -5.16
CA SER A 92 -11.51 0.65 -4.03
C SER A 92 -10.49 1.76 -4.29
N LEU A 93 -9.82 1.75 -5.44
CA LEU A 93 -8.78 2.72 -5.77
C LEU A 93 -9.35 4.13 -5.98
N SER A 94 -10.49 4.29 -6.65
CA SER A 94 -11.12 5.62 -6.80
C SER A 94 -11.51 6.22 -5.46
N SER A 95 -11.95 5.41 -4.50
CA SER A 95 -12.24 5.84 -3.12
C SER A 95 -10.98 6.38 -2.44
N GLU A 96 -9.87 5.64 -2.49
CA GLU A 96 -8.61 6.09 -1.88
C GLU A 96 -8.02 7.33 -2.57
N ILE A 97 -8.07 7.40 -3.91
CA ILE A 97 -7.63 8.58 -4.67
C ILE A 97 -8.47 9.80 -4.27
N SER A 98 -9.79 9.64 -4.12
CA SER A 98 -10.70 10.72 -3.70
C SER A 98 -10.36 11.24 -2.30
N LYS A 99 -10.03 10.36 -1.35
CA LYS A 99 -9.54 10.74 -0.02
C LYS A 99 -8.23 11.52 -0.11
N SER A 100 -7.33 11.09 -0.99
CA SER A 100 -6.05 11.77 -1.20
C SER A 100 -6.22 13.17 -1.80
N PHE A 101 -7.07 13.33 -2.81
CA PHE A 101 -7.38 14.65 -3.39
C PHE A 101 -8.12 15.57 -2.41
N ARG A 102 -9.03 15.04 -1.58
CA ARG A 102 -9.68 15.84 -0.53
C ARG A 102 -8.67 16.42 0.45
N HIS A 103 -7.65 15.63 0.81
CA HIS A 103 -6.57 16.09 1.67
C HIS A 103 -5.76 17.21 1.01
N GLU A 104 -5.31 17.02 -0.23
CA GLU A 104 -4.58 18.04 -0.99
C GLU A 104 -5.40 19.33 -1.19
N CYS A 105 -6.69 19.23 -1.53
CA CYS A 105 -7.59 20.38 -1.65
C CYS A 105 -7.67 21.17 -0.34
N LYS A 106 -7.72 20.47 0.80
CA LYS A 106 -7.71 21.13 2.12
C LYS A 106 -6.40 21.88 2.37
N GLU A 107 -5.25 21.27 2.09
CA GLU A 107 -3.94 21.91 2.30
C GLU A 107 -3.74 23.13 1.40
N THR A 108 -4.25 23.08 0.18
CA THR A 108 -4.13 24.14 -0.82
C THR A 108 -5.25 25.19 -0.76
N GLY A 109 -6.29 24.97 0.04
CA GLY A 109 -7.45 25.86 0.15
C GLY A 109 -8.42 25.78 -1.05
N HIS A 110 -8.29 24.76 -1.90
CA HIS A 110 -9.19 24.52 -3.02
C HIS A 110 -10.54 23.92 -2.59
N ILE A 111 -11.63 24.36 -3.23
CA ILE A 111 -12.98 23.83 -2.97
C ILE A 111 -13.08 22.44 -3.59
N CYS A 112 -13.26 21.41 -2.75
CA CYS A 112 -13.43 20.03 -3.20
C CYS A 112 -14.87 19.78 -3.70
N ALA A 113 -15.18 20.25 -4.90
CA ALA A 113 -16.47 19.99 -5.55
C ALA A 113 -16.46 18.75 -6.44
N ASP A 114 -15.28 18.39 -7.00
CA ASP A 114 -15.14 17.42 -8.08
C ASP A 114 -14.14 16.28 -7.75
N CYS A 115 -13.72 16.15 -6.48
CA CYS A 115 -12.69 15.18 -6.09
C CYS A 115 -13.07 13.72 -6.41
N ILE A 116 -14.36 13.36 -6.32
CA ILE A 116 -14.86 12.03 -6.65
C ILE A 116 -14.75 11.79 -8.17
N ASP A 117 -15.19 12.75 -8.97
CA ASP A 117 -15.15 12.64 -10.43
C ASP A 117 -13.71 12.61 -10.93
N ARG A 118 -12.86 13.53 -10.44
CA ARG A 118 -11.42 13.54 -10.72
C ARG A 118 -10.75 12.22 -10.34
N ALA A 119 -11.07 11.67 -9.17
CA ALA A 119 -10.53 10.39 -8.73
C ALA A 119 -10.95 9.23 -9.64
N SER A 120 -12.21 9.24 -10.07
CA SER A 120 -12.74 8.21 -10.97
C SER A 120 -12.05 8.26 -12.34
N HIS A 121 -11.87 9.46 -12.90
CA HIS A 121 -11.15 9.64 -14.17
C HIS A 121 -9.68 9.19 -14.06
N LYS A 122 -8.98 9.61 -13.00
CA LYS A 122 -7.59 9.20 -12.72
C LYS A 122 -7.47 7.68 -12.52
N CYS A 123 -8.44 7.07 -11.84
CA CYS A 123 -8.48 5.64 -11.68
C CYS A 123 -8.58 4.93 -13.04
N ILE A 124 -9.47 5.36 -13.94
CA ILE A 124 -9.58 4.80 -15.29
C ILE A 124 -8.29 5.02 -16.10
N GLU A 125 -7.67 6.21 -16.02
CA GLU A 125 -6.36 6.48 -16.63
C GLU A 125 -5.33 5.46 -16.16
N PHE A 126 -5.24 5.18 -14.85
CA PHE A 126 -4.38 4.15 -14.28
C PHE A 126 -4.72 2.73 -14.74
N LEU A 127 -6.01 2.34 -14.76
CA LEU A 127 -6.39 1.00 -15.20
C LEU A 127 -5.99 0.74 -16.66
N ASN A 128 -6.05 1.76 -17.52
CA ASN A 128 -5.56 1.68 -18.90
C ASN A 128 -4.03 1.47 -19.02
N ARG A 129 -3.27 1.71 -17.95
CA ARG A 129 -1.82 1.48 -17.88
C ARG A 129 -1.45 0.06 -17.44
N ILE A 130 -2.39 -0.74 -16.95
CA ILE A 130 -2.15 -2.12 -16.51
C ILE A 130 -1.43 -2.96 -17.58
N PRO A 131 -1.82 -2.95 -18.88
CA PRO A 131 -1.11 -3.71 -19.90
C PRO A 131 0.37 -3.32 -20.03
N TYR A 132 0.68 -2.03 -19.94
CA TYR A 132 2.06 -1.53 -19.97
C TYR A 132 2.85 -1.98 -18.73
N ILE A 133 2.26 -1.89 -17.53
CA ILE A 133 2.90 -2.36 -16.30
C ILE A 133 3.22 -3.86 -16.42
N ARG A 134 2.30 -4.66 -16.96
CA ARG A 134 2.54 -6.10 -17.20
C ARG A 134 3.70 -6.33 -18.16
N GLU A 135 3.79 -5.56 -19.24
CA GLU A 135 4.89 -5.66 -20.20
C GLU A 135 6.24 -5.40 -19.54
N MET A 136 6.35 -4.35 -18.73
CA MET A 136 7.58 -4.03 -17.98
C MET A 136 7.96 -5.16 -17.01
N LEU A 137 6.98 -5.72 -16.29
CA LEU A 137 7.22 -6.77 -15.30
C LEU A 137 7.61 -8.11 -15.92
N VAL A 138 7.12 -8.42 -17.13
CA VAL A 138 7.59 -9.60 -17.87
C VAL A 138 9.09 -9.51 -18.13
N ASP A 139 9.57 -8.33 -18.52
CA ASP A 139 10.99 -8.13 -18.77
C ASP A 139 11.84 -8.15 -17.49
N ASP A 140 11.31 -7.65 -16.38
CA ASP A 140 12.00 -7.72 -15.08
C ASP A 140 12.11 -9.14 -14.55
N VAL A 141 11.06 -9.94 -14.70
CA VAL A 141 11.06 -11.36 -14.32
C VAL A 141 12.08 -12.13 -15.18
N GLN A 142 12.16 -11.83 -16.47
CA GLN A 142 13.18 -12.41 -17.34
C GLN A 142 14.59 -11.96 -16.93
N ALA A 143 14.78 -10.68 -16.62
CA ALA A 143 16.07 -10.17 -16.16
C ALA A 143 16.52 -10.80 -14.83
N ALA A 144 15.59 -11.07 -13.92
CA ALA A 144 15.88 -11.81 -12.69
C ALA A 144 16.33 -13.25 -12.97
N TYR A 145 15.70 -13.92 -13.94
CA TYR A 145 16.07 -15.27 -14.33
C TYR A 145 17.43 -15.34 -14.99
N ASP A 146 17.73 -14.40 -15.89
CA ASP A 146 19.02 -14.33 -16.56
C ASP A 146 20.13 -13.86 -15.60
N GLY A 147 19.76 -13.06 -14.60
CA GLY A 147 20.67 -12.43 -13.65
C GLY A 147 21.05 -13.29 -12.45
N ASP A 148 20.23 -14.28 -12.06
CA ASP A 148 20.55 -15.23 -10.99
C ASP A 148 20.75 -16.65 -11.52
N PRO A 149 22.00 -17.13 -11.64
CA PRO A 149 22.31 -18.50 -12.05
C PRO A 149 21.72 -19.59 -11.14
N ALA A 150 21.28 -19.26 -9.93
CA ALA A 150 20.66 -20.18 -8.99
C ALA A 150 19.13 -20.30 -9.17
N ALA A 151 18.50 -19.40 -9.93
CA ALA A 151 17.08 -19.44 -10.22
C ALA A 151 16.70 -20.71 -11.00
N LYS A 152 15.71 -21.47 -10.52
CA LYS A 152 15.31 -22.72 -11.18
C LYS A 152 14.20 -22.53 -12.20
N SER A 153 13.37 -21.51 -12.03
CA SER A 153 12.28 -21.18 -12.95
C SER A 153 11.78 -19.75 -12.79
N LEU A 154 11.09 -19.25 -13.82
CA LEU A 154 10.34 -17.99 -13.74
C LEU A 154 9.26 -18.04 -12.64
N ASP A 155 8.69 -19.23 -12.39
CA ASP A 155 7.68 -19.40 -11.35
C ASP A 155 8.26 -19.12 -9.97
N GLU A 156 9.43 -19.68 -9.66
CA GLU A 156 10.13 -19.44 -8.39
C GLU A 156 10.38 -17.94 -8.17
N ILE A 157 10.78 -17.24 -9.23
CA ILE A 157 11.03 -15.80 -9.22
C ILE A 157 9.75 -15.03 -8.90
N ILE A 158 8.67 -15.27 -9.64
CA ILE A 158 7.39 -14.57 -9.46
C ILE A 158 6.84 -14.80 -8.03
N PHE A 159 7.00 -16.01 -7.50
CA PHE A 159 6.46 -16.38 -6.19
C PHE A 159 7.27 -15.86 -5.00
N SER A 160 8.59 -15.81 -5.10
CA SER A 160 9.45 -15.74 -3.91
C SER A 160 10.53 -14.67 -3.92
N TYR A 161 10.80 -14.00 -5.05
CA TYR A 161 11.92 -13.06 -5.12
C TYR A 161 11.50 -11.69 -4.56
N PRO A 162 12.15 -11.21 -3.47
CA PRO A 162 11.78 -9.93 -2.86
C PRO A 162 12.06 -8.75 -3.78
N GLY A 163 13.05 -8.85 -4.67
CA GLY A 163 13.32 -7.85 -5.71
C GLY A 163 12.12 -7.65 -6.65
N ILE A 164 11.55 -8.74 -7.17
CA ILE A 164 10.36 -8.68 -8.03
C ILE A 164 9.15 -8.14 -7.29
N MET A 165 8.98 -8.47 -6.01
CA MET A 165 7.93 -7.90 -5.17
C MET A 165 8.06 -6.38 -5.06
N ALA A 166 9.25 -5.87 -4.74
CA ALA A 166 9.50 -4.44 -4.59
C ALA A 166 9.34 -3.70 -5.92
N ILE A 167 9.87 -4.25 -7.02
CA ILE A 167 9.76 -3.67 -8.36
C ILE A 167 8.29 -3.63 -8.82
N THR A 168 7.52 -4.69 -8.58
CA THR A 168 6.08 -4.73 -8.89
C THR A 168 5.34 -3.58 -8.21
N ILE A 169 5.51 -3.43 -6.90
CA ILE A 169 4.84 -2.37 -6.14
C ILE A 169 5.33 -0.98 -6.59
N TYR A 170 6.63 -0.82 -6.83
CA TYR A 170 7.19 0.42 -7.35
C TYR A 170 6.59 0.80 -8.71
N ARG A 171 6.48 -0.12 -9.67
CA ARG A 171 5.92 0.21 -11.00
C ARG A 171 4.46 0.63 -10.94
N ILE A 172 3.69 0.02 -10.04
CA ILE A 172 2.30 0.43 -9.75
C ILE A 172 2.29 1.86 -9.17
N ALA A 173 3.10 2.09 -8.14
CA ALA A 173 3.18 3.38 -7.46
C ALA A 173 3.68 4.49 -8.40
N HIS A 174 4.63 4.18 -9.27
CA HIS A 174 5.22 5.12 -10.23
C HIS A 174 4.19 5.64 -11.23
N GLU A 175 3.33 4.77 -11.77
CA GLU A 175 2.25 5.20 -12.68
C GLU A 175 1.22 6.11 -11.97
N LEU A 176 0.89 5.84 -10.70
CA LEU A 176 0.06 6.74 -9.90
C LEU A 176 0.77 8.06 -9.59
N HIS A 177 2.08 8.03 -9.34
CA HIS A 177 2.91 9.21 -9.11
C HIS A 177 3.00 10.12 -10.35
N ILE A 178 3.20 9.55 -11.55
CA ILE A 178 3.17 10.29 -12.83
C ILE A 178 1.84 11.01 -13.02
N GLN A 179 0.73 10.37 -12.60
CA GLN A 179 -0.61 10.95 -12.64
C GLN A 179 -0.85 12.04 -11.58
N ARG A 180 0.15 12.35 -10.75
CA ARG A 180 0.11 13.31 -9.64
C ARG A 180 -0.92 12.95 -8.58
N ILE A 181 -1.06 11.66 -8.29
CA ILE A 181 -1.89 11.20 -7.16
C ILE A 181 -1.06 11.35 -5.87
N PRO A 182 -1.50 12.18 -4.91
CA PRO A 182 -0.75 12.39 -3.67
C PRO A 182 -0.84 11.17 -2.75
N LEU A 183 0.06 11.10 -1.77
CA LEU A 183 0.14 10.11 -0.67
C LEU A 183 0.26 8.62 -1.06
N ILE A 184 -0.69 8.10 -1.84
CA ILE A 184 -0.84 6.68 -2.19
C ILE A 184 0.44 6.07 -2.77
N PRO A 185 1.13 6.70 -3.75
CA PRO A 185 2.37 6.12 -4.29
C PRO A 185 3.43 5.88 -3.21
N ARG A 186 3.59 6.82 -2.27
CA ARG A 186 4.58 6.67 -1.20
C ARG A 186 4.15 5.63 -0.17
N ILE A 187 2.86 5.55 0.16
CA ILE A 187 2.33 4.49 1.04
C ILE A 187 2.61 3.11 0.44
N MET A 188 2.44 2.95 -0.87
CA MET A 188 2.73 1.71 -1.59
C MET A 188 4.22 1.33 -1.50
N THR A 189 5.13 2.24 -1.82
CA THR A 189 6.57 1.91 -1.79
C THR A 189 7.11 1.73 -0.37
N GLU A 190 6.59 2.44 0.63
CA GLU A 190 6.94 2.18 2.04
C GLU A 190 6.41 0.82 2.53
N TYR A 191 5.27 0.35 2.00
CA TYR A 191 4.83 -1.02 2.25
C TYR A 191 5.81 -2.03 1.65
N ALA A 192 6.23 -1.84 0.38
CA ALA A 192 7.26 -2.68 -0.23
C ALA A 192 8.56 -2.69 0.57
N HIS A 193 9.03 -1.53 1.00
CA HIS A 193 10.19 -1.38 1.88
C HIS A 193 10.01 -2.18 3.17
N SER A 194 8.85 -2.08 3.82
CA SER A 194 8.60 -2.78 5.09
C SER A 194 8.66 -4.32 5.00
N ILE A 195 8.31 -4.90 3.84
CA ILE A 195 8.26 -6.36 3.67
C ILE A 195 9.49 -6.93 2.93
N THR A 196 10.29 -6.10 2.25
CA THR A 196 11.45 -6.54 1.45
C THR A 196 12.80 -5.95 1.91
N GLY A 197 12.78 -4.83 2.62
CA GLY A 197 13.98 -4.04 2.92
C GLY A 197 14.51 -3.22 1.72
N ILE A 198 13.75 -3.13 0.62
CA ILE A 198 14.11 -2.37 -0.59
C ILE A 198 13.29 -1.08 -0.62
N ASP A 199 13.96 0.08 -0.50
CA ASP A 199 13.33 1.40 -0.50
C ASP A 199 13.48 2.07 -1.87
N ILE A 200 12.40 2.11 -2.64
CA ILE A 200 12.36 2.79 -3.94
C ILE A 200 11.38 3.94 -3.87
N HIS A 201 11.85 5.16 -4.09
CA HIS A 201 10.95 6.31 -4.19
C HIS A 201 10.03 6.15 -5.41
N PRO A 202 8.71 6.42 -5.30
CA PRO A 202 7.79 6.29 -6.42
C PRO A 202 8.09 7.26 -7.58
N GLY A 203 8.85 8.32 -7.32
CA GLY A 203 9.30 9.28 -8.34
C GLY A 203 10.57 8.87 -9.11
N ALA A 204 11.31 7.86 -8.63
CA ALA A 204 12.47 7.33 -9.36
C ALA A 204 12.03 6.88 -10.76
N LYS A 205 12.89 6.99 -11.77
CA LYS A 205 12.62 6.54 -13.13
C LYS A 205 13.47 5.30 -13.40
N ILE A 206 12.84 4.14 -13.53
CA ILE A 206 13.54 2.86 -13.74
C ILE A 206 13.01 2.22 -15.01
N GLY A 207 13.90 1.95 -15.97
CA GLY A 207 13.54 1.36 -17.25
C GLY A 207 13.30 -0.14 -17.20
N ARG A 208 13.53 -0.81 -18.33
CA ARG A 208 13.12 -2.22 -18.56
C ARG A 208 14.18 -3.19 -18.07
N SER A 209 13.77 -4.43 -17.83
CA SER A 209 14.70 -5.52 -17.46
C SER A 209 15.51 -5.20 -16.20
N PHE A 210 14.85 -4.63 -15.20
CA PHE A 210 15.48 -4.24 -13.96
C PHE A 210 15.42 -5.39 -12.95
N PHE A 211 16.54 -5.67 -12.29
CA PHE A 211 16.66 -6.75 -11.33
C PHE A 211 17.42 -6.29 -10.08
N ILE A 212 16.87 -6.62 -8.91
CA ILE A 212 17.52 -6.46 -7.61
C ILE A 212 17.62 -7.84 -6.98
N ASP A 213 18.84 -8.37 -6.86
CA ASP A 213 19.10 -9.62 -6.17
C ASP A 213 19.26 -9.40 -4.65
N HIS A 214 18.63 -10.26 -3.86
CA HIS A 214 18.47 -10.19 -2.39
C HIS A 214 17.81 -8.89 -1.86
N GLY A 215 18.43 -7.74 -2.10
CA GLY A 215 17.81 -6.41 -2.04
C GLY A 215 17.75 -5.71 -0.68
N THR A 216 17.88 -6.40 0.46
CA THR A 216 17.79 -5.74 1.77
C THR A 216 18.83 -4.62 1.92
N GLY A 217 18.37 -3.39 2.20
CA GLY A 217 19.21 -2.20 2.37
C GLY A 217 19.40 -1.36 1.11
N VAL A 218 18.83 -1.77 -0.04
CA VAL A 218 18.81 -0.95 -1.26
C VAL A 218 17.95 0.30 -1.04
N VAL A 219 18.46 1.47 -1.44
CA VAL A 219 17.74 2.74 -1.43
C VAL A 219 17.89 3.44 -2.78
N ILE A 220 16.77 3.79 -3.43
CA ILE A 220 16.71 4.48 -4.71
C ILE A 220 15.87 5.76 -4.55
N GLY A 221 16.53 6.92 -4.65
CA GLY A 221 15.93 8.23 -4.37
C GLY A 221 15.02 8.78 -5.48
N GLU A 222 14.23 9.80 -5.14
CA GLU A 222 13.18 10.40 -6.01
C GLU A 222 13.67 10.82 -7.38
N THR A 223 14.83 11.44 -7.48
CA THR A 223 15.36 11.99 -8.74
C THR A 223 16.27 11.00 -9.47
N CYS A 224 16.36 9.75 -8.99
CA CYS A 224 17.20 8.74 -9.60
C CYS A 224 16.63 8.32 -10.97
N GLU A 225 17.52 8.17 -11.95
CA GLU A 225 17.20 7.63 -13.27
C GLU A 225 18.09 6.40 -13.52
N ILE A 226 17.45 5.26 -13.77
CA ILE A 226 18.04 3.96 -14.06
C ILE A 226 17.42 3.49 -15.38
N GLY A 227 18.27 3.09 -16.33
CA GLY A 227 17.89 2.78 -17.71
C GLY A 227 16.97 1.58 -17.87
#